data_AF-A0A923Q8Z9-F1
#
_entry.id   AF-A0A923Q8Z9-F1
#
_cell.length_a   1.000
_cell.length_b   1.000
_cell.length_c   1.000
_cell.angle_alpha   90.00
_cell.angle_beta   90.00
_cell.angle_gamma   90.00
#
_symmetry.space_group_name_H-M   'P 1'
#
loop_
_entity.id
_entity.type
_entity.pdbx_description
1 polymer ?
#
loop_
_entity_poly.entity_id
_entity_poly.type
_entity_poly.pdbx_seq_one_letter_code
_entity_poly.pdbx_strand_id
1 'polypeptide(L)'
;MIKIHTGQAPKPLKREAFHERFMNSFYDPAFKAEEAAISRLEIIAWEAYQEGRKAPITRKAGKGFADPTYDLSVEWRETRDRLKRAQAAWGKAETKSRVLLVCGSPRNDGSCPGENSKTFRMVEMARKVLEKERIEVDVLDLSLLTSTYDLHIHPCKGCVSTAMPLCHWPCSCYPNHAEKQTGDWMAEIYERWVAAHGVILVTPVHWYQTPTVLKAMIDRLVCADGGNPDPSSTHGKKAMEAKELELGGWDYPKHLANRAYGVVVHGDVAGVDGVRRALSDWMTWMGM
;
A
#
# COMPACT_ATOMS: atom_id res chain seq x y z
N MET A 1 -12.98 31.33 1.20
CA MET A 1 -13.57 30.30 2.09
C MET A 1 -13.53 28.97 1.35
N ILE A 2 -12.94 27.93 1.95
CA ILE A 2 -12.79 26.61 1.32
C ILE A 2 -14.15 25.90 1.36
N LYS A 3 -14.60 25.33 0.23
CA LYS A 3 -15.84 24.55 0.12
C LYS A 3 -15.51 23.08 -0.14
N ILE A 4 -16.13 22.18 0.62
CA ILE A 4 -16.08 20.72 0.36
C ILE A 4 -17.31 20.32 -0.45
N HIS A 5 -17.10 19.50 -1.48
CA HIS A 5 -18.15 18.90 -2.28
C HIS A 5 -18.41 17.46 -1.80
N THR A 6 -19.66 17.15 -1.46
CA THR A 6 -20.09 15.85 -0.92
C THR A 6 -21.28 15.30 -1.71
N GLY A 7 -21.60 14.01 -1.55
CA GLY A 7 -22.83 13.39 -2.12
C GLY A 7 -22.61 12.26 -3.13
N GLN A 8 -21.36 11.88 -3.43
CA GLN A 8 -21.06 10.77 -4.34
C GLN A 8 -21.35 9.39 -3.72
N ALA A 9 -21.08 9.22 -2.42
CA ALA A 9 -21.27 7.94 -1.75
C ALA A 9 -22.76 7.67 -1.47
N PRO A 10 -23.27 6.46 -1.76
CA PRO A 10 -24.62 6.08 -1.35
C PRO A 10 -24.71 5.94 0.17
N LYS A 11 -25.95 5.79 0.68
CA LYS A 11 -26.16 5.43 2.09
C LYS A 11 -25.51 4.07 2.41
N PRO A 12 -25.07 3.83 3.66
CA PRO A 12 -24.58 2.52 4.09
C PRO A 12 -25.56 1.39 3.78
N LEU A 13 -25.03 0.17 3.63
CA LEU A 13 -25.85 -1.02 3.38
C LEU A 13 -26.91 -1.19 4.46
N LYS A 14 -28.09 -1.67 4.05
CA LYS A 14 -29.11 -2.18 4.98
C LYS A 14 -28.70 -3.55 5.53
N ARG A 15 -29.34 -3.96 6.62
CA ARG A 15 -29.02 -5.17 7.39
C ARG A 15 -29.00 -6.44 6.54
N GLU A 16 -29.97 -6.60 5.65
CA GLU A 16 -30.15 -7.77 4.80
C GLU A 16 -29.05 -7.86 3.74
N ALA A 17 -28.78 -6.75 3.05
CA ALA A 17 -27.73 -6.68 2.03
C ALA A 17 -26.32 -6.84 2.62
N PHE A 18 -26.10 -6.42 3.86
CA PHE A 18 -24.85 -6.69 4.58
C PHE A 18 -24.72 -8.18 4.90
N HIS A 19 -25.78 -8.80 5.43
CA HIS A 19 -25.81 -10.24 5.74
C HIS A 19 -25.42 -11.09 4.52
N GLU A 20 -26.08 -10.86 3.38
CA GLU A 20 -25.79 -11.57 2.13
C GLU A 20 -24.30 -11.46 1.75
N ARG A 21 -23.73 -10.25 1.82
CA ARG A 21 -22.32 -10.02 1.51
C ARG A 21 -21.37 -10.70 2.49
N PHE A 22 -21.70 -10.72 3.78
CA PHE A 22 -20.89 -11.38 4.80
C PHE A 22 -20.89 -12.90 4.60
N MET A 23 -22.07 -13.48 4.41
CA MET A 23 -22.25 -14.93 4.27
C MET A 23 -21.59 -15.51 3.03
N ASN A 24 -21.39 -14.71 1.96
CA ASN A 24 -20.65 -15.14 0.76
C ASN A 24 -19.23 -15.65 1.05
N SER A 25 -18.62 -15.22 2.16
CA SER A 25 -17.29 -15.71 2.56
C SER A 25 -17.31 -17.14 3.14
N PHE A 26 -18.50 -17.68 3.43
CA PHE A 26 -18.71 -18.94 4.15
C PHE A 26 -19.63 -19.90 3.36
N TYR A 27 -19.61 -19.81 2.02
CA TYR A 27 -20.49 -20.60 1.15
C TYR A 27 -20.16 -22.12 1.16
N ASP A 28 -18.91 -22.49 1.43
CA ASP A 28 -18.47 -23.89 1.45
C ASP A 28 -19.31 -24.73 2.44
N PRO A 29 -19.86 -25.89 2.03
CA PRO A 29 -20.63 -26.77 2.91
C PRO A 29 -19.94 -27.15 4.22
N ALA A 30 -18.61 -27.12 4.29
CA ALA A 30 -17.86 -27.34 5.52
C ALA A 30 -18.22 -26.33 6.64
N PHE A 31 -18.65 -25.12 6.30
CA PHE A 31 -19.05 -24.10 7.28
C PHE A 31 -20.45 -24.33 7.86
N LYS A 32 -21.26 -25.26 7.33
CA LYS A 32 -22.65 -25.48 7.79
C LYS A 32 -22.73 -25.86 9.27
N ALA A 33 -21.78 -26.65 9.76
CA ALA A 33 -21.75 -27.01 11.17
C ALA A 33 -21.54 -25.81 12.11
N GLU A 34 -21.00 -24.70 11.59
CA GLU A 34 -20.65 -23.49 12.33
C GLU A 34 -21.61 -22.31 12.07
N GLU A 35 -22.78 -22.56 11.47
CA GLU A 35 -23.75 -21.51 11.12
C GLU A 35 -24.06 -20.58 12.31
N ALA A 36 -24.32 -21.14 13.49
CA ALA A 36 -24.60 -20.36 14.68
C ALA A 36 -23.42 -19.49 15.13
N ALA A 37 -22.18 -19.95 14.93
CA ALA A 37 -20.99 -19.15 15.24
C ALA A 37 -20.81 -18.02 14.21
N ILE A 38 -20.99 -18.32 12.93
CA ILE A 38 -20.92 -17.35 11.84
C ILE A 38 -21.95 -16.23 12.04
N SER A 39 -23.19 -16.56 12.43
CA SER A 39 -24.22 -15.54 12.73
C SER A 39 -23.79 -14.61 13.88
N ARG A 40 -23.13 -15.13 14.92
CA ARG A 40 -22.62 -14.26 16.01
C ARG A 40 -21.51 -13.33 15.53
N LEU A 41 -20.59 -13.83 14.70
CA LEU A 41 -19.52 -13.00 14.11
C LEU A 41 -20.07 -11.95 13.15
N GLU A 42 -21.11 -12.29 12.39
CA GLU A 42 -21.77 -11.39 11.46
C GLU A 42 -22.42 -10.20 12.17
N ILE A 43 -23.06 -10.43 13.33
CA ILE A 43 -23.63 -9.35 14.16
C ILE A 43 -22.53 -8.37 14.60
N ILE A 44 -21.38 -8.87 15.07
CA ILE A 44 -20.25 -8.03 15.49
C ILE A 44 -19.69 -7.23 14.31
N ALA A 45 -19.56 -7.86 13.14
CA ALA A 45 -19.10 -7.21 11.92
C ALA A 45 -20.09 -6.12 11.45
N TRP A 46 -21.40 -6.37 11.58
CA TRP A 46 -22.45 -5.40 11.26
C TRP A 46 -22.36 -4.17 12.17
N GLU A 47 -22.20 -4.37 13.48
CA GLU A 47 -22.00 -3.27 14.44
C GLU A 47 -20.74 -2.47 14.09
N ALA A 48 -19.62 -3.14 13.77
CA ALA A 48 -18.40 -2.45 13.36
C ALA A 48 -18.55 -1.63 12.09
N TYR A 49 -19.31 -2.13 11.11
CA TYR A 49 -19.63 -1.42 9.88
C TYR A 49 -20.50 -0.18 10.14
N GLN A 50 -21.56 -0.31 10.96
CA GLN A 50 -22.46 0.80 11.31
C GLN A 50 -21.75 1.91 12.09
N GLU A 51 -20.91 1.53 13.05
CA GLU A 51 -20.12 2.47 13.85
C GLU A 51 -18.93 3.06 13.09
N GLY A 52 -18.58 2.52 11.92
CA GLY A 52 -17.43 2.97 11.14
C GLY A 52 -16.10 2.76 11.85
N ARG A 53 -15.95 1.66 12.63
CA ARG A 53 -14.75 1.31 13.40
C ARG A 53 -13.56 0.93 12.50
N LYS A 54 -13.03 1.91 11.76
CA LYS A 54 -11.90 1.73 10.83
C LYS A 54 -10.64 1.23 11.53
N ALA A 55 -10.27 1.88 12.63
CA ALA A 55 -9.10 1.58 13.44
C ALA A 55 -9.58 1.33 14.88
N PRO A 56 -9.90 0.07 15.25
CA PRO A 56 -10.60 -0.24 16.49
C PRO A 56 -9.73 -0.03 17.75
N ILE A 57 -8.40 -0.03 17.60
CA ILE A 57 -7.45 0.16 18.70
C ILE A 57 -6.66 1.45 18.47
N THR A 58 -6.83 2.40 19.39
CA THR A 58 -6.17 3.70 19.35
C THR A 58 -5.46 4.02 20.65
N ARG A 59 -4.48 4.92 20.58
CA ARG A 59 -3.83 5.56 21.73
C ARG A 59 -3.59 7.03 21.41
N LYS A 60 -3.47 7.85 22.46
CA LYS A 60 -3.11 9.26 22.33
C LYS A 60 -1.77 9.40 21.59
N ALA A 61 -1.72 10.27 20.59
CA ALA A 61 -0.57 10.44 19.70
C ALA A 61 0.72 10.79 20.48
N GLY A 62 0.59 11.65 21.49
CA GLY A 62 1.67 12.02 22.40
C GLY A 62 2.61 13.10 21.87
N LYS A 63 3.69 13.37 22.60
CA LYS A 63 4.64 14.46 22.31
C LYS A 63 5.28 14.27 20.92
N GLY A 64 5.36 15.37 20.16
CA GLY A 64 5.96 15.40 18.82
C GLY A 64 4.97 15.19 17.66
N PHE A 65 3.69 15.05 17.97
CA PHE A 65 2.57 15.18 17.03
C PHE A 65 1.94 16.57 17.18
N ALA A 66 1.33 17.08 16.11
CA ALA A 66 0.66 18.38 16.06
C ALA A 66 -0.49 18.48 17.08
N ASP A 67 -1.29 17.42 17.22
CA ASP A 67 -2.22 17.23 18.34
C ASP A 67 -1.82 15.99 19.16
N PRO A 68 -1.15 16.18 20.31
CA PRO A 68 -0.78 15.08 21.21
C PRO A 68 -1.95 14.28 21.77
N THR A 69 -3.17 14.84 21.75
CA THR A 69 -4.38 14.22 22.33
C THR A 69 -5.25 13.48 21.32
N TYR A 70 -4.89 13.53 20.04
CA TYR A 70 -5.56 12.79 18.98
C TYR A 70 -5.48 11.27 19.20
N ASP A 71 -6.59 10.56 19.01
CA ASP A 71 -6.66 9.10 19.09
C ASP A 71 -6.10 8.47 17.80
N LEU A 72 -4.82 8.10 17.87
CA LEU A 72 -4.07 7.56 16.75
C LEU A 72 -4.13 6.03 16.72
N SER A 73 -4.33 5.47 15.54
CA SER A 73 -4.29 4.01 15.31
C SER A 73 -2.95 3.43 15.78
N VAL A 74 -3.02 2.39 16.61
CA VAL A 74 -1.83 1.66 17.08
C VAL A 74 -1.10 1.01 15.91
N GLU A 75 -1.82 0.34 15.00
CA GLU A 75 -1.24 -0.31 13.80
C GLU A 75 -0.51 0.67 12.89
N TRP A 76 -1.09 1.86 12.68
CA TRP A 76 -0.44 2.91 11.90
C TRP A 76 0.84 3.40 12.57
N ARG A 77 0.80 3.61 13.90
CA ARG A 77 1.96 4.07 14.67
C ARG A 77 3.09 3.04 14.62
N GLU A 78 2.77 1.76 14.80
CA GLU A 78 3.75 0.68 14.72
C GLU A 78 4.42 0.64 13.34
N THR A 79 3.63 0.79 12.27
CA THR A 79 4.15 0.84 10.90
C THR A 79 5.07 2.05 10.71
N ARG A 80 4.63 3.26 11.10
CA ARG A 80 5.47 4.46 11.05
C ARG A 80 6.79 4.27 11.81
N ASP A 81 6.75 3.66 12.99
CA ASP A 81 7.94 3.47 13.81
C ASP A 81 8.90 2.43 13.18
N ARG A 82 8.38 1.39 12.51
CA ARG A 82 9.20 0.48 11.67
C ARG A 82 9.88 1.23 10.53
N LEU A 83 9.13 2.04 9.78
CA LEU A 83 9.66 2.85 8.69
C LEU A 83 10.74 3.83 9.17
N LYS A 84 10.55 4.49 10.32
CA LYS A 84 11.58 5.36 10.90
C LYS A 84 12.86 4.61 11.26
N ARG A 85 12.75 3.40 11.81
CA ARG A 85 13.93 2.55 12.07
C ARG A 85 14.63 2.13 10.79
N ALA A 86 13.87 1.73 9.77
CA ALA A 86 14.41 1.39 8.46
C ALA A 86 15.14 2.59 7.82
N GLN A 87 14.55 3.79 7.86
CA GLN A 87 15.16 5.01 7.33
C GLN A 87 16.43 5.41 8.10
N ALA A 88 16.42 5.28 9.43
CA ALA A 88 17.60 5.56 10.26
C ALA A 88 18.73 4.55 9.99
N ALA A 89 18.41 3.29 9.72
CA ALA A 89 19.41 2.29 9.32
C ALA A 89 19.96 2.58 7.92
N TRP A 90 19.08 2.86 6.94
CA TRP A 90 19.46 3.25 5.58
C TRP A 90 20.41 4.45 5.54
N GLY A 91 20.23 5.44 6.43
CA GLY A 91 21.05 6.65 6.44
C GLY A 91 22.48 6.49 7.00
N LYS A 92 22.87 5.29 7.46
CA LYS A 92 24.20 5.02 8.02
C LYS A 92 25.18 4.58 6.94
N ALA A 93 26.37 5.15 6.94
CA ALA A 93 27.41 4.83 5.95
C ALA A 93 27.89 3.38 6.03
N GLU A 94 27.82 2.75 7.20
CA GLU A 94 28.20 1.36 7.42
C GLU A 94 27.12 0.35 6.97
N THR A 95 25.91 0.80 6.63
CA THR A 95 24.84 -0.10 6.17
C THR A 95 25.20 -0.64 4.80
N LYS A 96 25.13 -1.97 4.65
CA LYS A 96 25.36 -2.61 3.36
C LYS A 96 24.34 -2.13 2.33
N SER A 97 24.82 -1.84 1.13
CA SER A 97 23.94 -1.54 0.00
C SER A 97 22.91 -2.65 -0.19
N ARG A 98 21.66 -2.25 -0.34
CA ARG A 98 20.51 -3.15 -0.47
C ARG A 98 19.69 -2.77 -1.68
N VAL A 99 19.34 -3.74 -2.50
CA VAL A 99 18.45 -3.55 -3.64
C VAL A 99 17.16 -4.34 -3.46
N LEU A 100 16.03 -3.64 -3.61
CA LEU A 100 14.70 -4.25 -3.70
C LEU A 100 14.42 -4.62 -5.16
N LEU A 101 14.34 -5.92 -5.45
CA LEU A 101 13.91 -6.44 -6.75
C LEU A 101 12.40 -6.69 -6.71
N VAL A 102 11.63 -5.96 -7.52
CA VAL A 102 10.17 -6.12 -7.59
C VAL A 102 9.81 -6.97 -8.81
N CYS A 103 9.23 -8.14 -8.58
CA CYS A 103 8.60 -8.95 -9.63
C CYS A 103 7.17 -8.43 -9.85
N GLY A 104 6.94 -7.73 -10.96
CA GLY A 104 5.64 -7.16 -11.34
C GLY A 104 4.66 -8.15 -11.96
N SER A 105 5.00 -9.45 -12.06
CA SER A 105 4.10 -10.44 -12.65
C SER A 105 3.02 -10.85 -11.65
N PRO A 106 1.74 -10.99 -12.06
CA PRO A 106 0.70 -11.50 -11.18
C PRO A 106 0.66 -13.03 -11.08
N ARG A 107 1.56 -13.75 -11.77
CA ARG A 107 1.54 -15.21 -11.86
C ARG A 107 2.84 -15.87 -11.41
N ASN A 108 2.70 -17.04 -10.83
CA ASN A 108 3.74 -18.01 -10.47
C ASN A 108 3.26 -19.45 -10.73
N ASP A 109 4.09 -20.43 -10.45
CA ASP A 109 3.80 -21.86 -10.58
C ASP A 109 2.73 -22.37 -9.59
N GLY A 110 2.54 -21.68 -8.46
CA GLY A 110 1.43 -21.90 -7.51
C GLY A 110 0.09 -21.28 -7.91
N SER A 111 0.03 -20.59 -9.07
CA SER A 111 -1.19 -20.01 -9.63
C SER A 111 -1.65 -20.75 -10.90
N CYS A 112 -2.71 -20.29 -11.59
CA CYS A 112 -3.30 -20.98 -12.76
C CYS A 112 -2.32 -21.49 -13.85
N PRO A 113 -1.19 -20.81 -14.12
CA PRO A 113 -0.23 -21.19 -15.16
C PRO A 113 0.62 -22.46 -15.02
N GLY A 114 0.88 -22.93 -13.80
CA GLY A 114 1.80 -24.07 -13.58
C GLY A 114 3.27 -23.85 -13.98
N GLU A 115 3.72 -22.61 -14.23
CA GLU A 115 5.13 -22.28 -14.52
C GLU A 115 5.49 -20.91 -13.92
N ASN A 116 6.74 -20.79 -13.47
CA ASN A 116 7.35 -19.51 -13.11
C ASN A 116 7.28 -18.50 -14.25
N SER A 117 6.93 -17.26 -13.92
CA SER A 117 6.88 -16.19 -14.93
C SER A 117 8.26 -15.88 -15.53
N LYS A 118 8.29 -15.46 -16.80
CA LYS A 118 9.51 -14.91 -17.43
C LYS A 118 10.09 -13.76 -16.59
N THR A 119 9.22 -12.95 -15.98
CA THR A 119 9.57 -11.87 -15.07
C THR A 119 10.36 -12.37 -13.86
N PHE A 120 9.86 -13.41 -13.18
CA PHE A 120 10.55 -13.99 -12.02
C PHE A 120 11.93 -14.54 -12.43
N ARG A 121 12.01 -15.21 -13.59
CA ARG A 121 13.30 -15.68 -14.13
C ARG A 121 14.31 -14.54 -14.35
N MET A 122 13.86 -13.38 -14.83
CA MET A 122 14.70 -12.19 -14.98
C MET A 122 15.09 -11.58 -13.62
N VAL A 123 14.19 -11.58 -12.64
CA VAL A 123 14.48 -11.18 -11.25
C VAL A 123 15.58 -12.07 -10.66
N GLU A 124 15.51 -13.38 -10.85
CA GLU A 124 16.54 -14.33 -10.38
C GLU A 124 17.90 -14.09 -11.05
N MET A 125 17.92 -13.68 -12.32
CA MET A 125 19.16 -13.27 -12.99
C MET A 125 19.75 -12.01 -12.36
N ALA A 126 18.93 -10.99 -12.12
CA ALA A 126 19.36 -9.76 -11.46
C ALA A 126 19.85 -10.03 -10.02
N ARG A 127 19.15 -10.88 -9.26
CA ARG A 127 19.56 -11.29 -7.91
C ARG A 127 20.96 -11.88 -7.91
N LYS A 128 21.23 -12.85 -8.79
CA LYS A 128 22.56 -13.50 -8.89
C LYS A 128 23.68 -12.49 -9.18
N VAL A 129 23.42 -11.49 -10.03
CA VAL A 129 24.40 -10.45 -10.34
C VAL A 129 24.66 -9.58 -9.11
N LEU A 130 23.62 -9.10 -8.44
CA LEU A 130 23.74 -8.24 -7.26
C LEU A 130 24.43 -8.95 -6.08
N GLU A 131 24.07 -10.21 -5.83
CA GLU A 131 24.69 -11.04 -4.79
C GLU A 131 26.18 -11.25 -5.05
N LYS A 132 26.58 -11.46 -6.32
CA LYS A 132 27.99 -11.57 -6.72
C LYS A 132 28.76 -10.28 -6.43
N GLU A 133 28.12 -9.13 -6.61
CA GLU A 133 28.64 -7.82 -6.24
C GLU A 133 28.50 -7.49 -4.74
N ARG A 134 28.11 -8.48 -3.92
CA ARG A 134 27.96 -8.37 -2.45
C ARG A 134 26.92 -7.33 -2.01
N ILE A 135 25.93 -7.05 -2.85
CA ILE A 135 24.77 -6.23 -2.53
C ILE A 135 23.71 -7.13 -1.87
N GLU A 136 23.10 -6.66 -0.78
CA GLU A 136 21.96 -7.36 -0.18
C GLU A 136 20.75 -7.28 -1.11
N VAL A 137 20.11 -8.42 -1.39
CA VAL A 137 18.95 -8.45 -2.27
C VAL A 137 17.70 -8.79 -1.47
N ASP A 138 16.67 -7.98 -1.65
CA ASP A 138 15.33 -8.22 -1.16
C ASP A 138 14.38 -8.43 -2.34
N VAL A 139 13.70 -9.58 -2.43
CA VAL A 139 12.82 -9.91 -3.59
C VAL A 139 11.36 -9.73 -3.20
N LEU A 140 10.70 -8.70 -3.75
CA LEU A 140 9.27 -8.45 -3.60
C LEU A 140 8.53 -9.08 -4.77
N ASP A 141 7.97 -10.27 -4.55
CA ASP A 141 7.18 -10.97 -5.55
C ASP A 141 5.69 -10.63 -5.45
N LEU A 142 5.19 -9.79 -6.35
CA LEU A 142 3.78 -9.38 -6.36
C LEU A 142 2.84 -10.46 -6.86
N SER A 143 3.35 -11.59 -7.40
CA SER A 143 2.52 -12.74 -7.75
C SER A 143 1.88 -13.39 -6.53
N LEU A 144 2.43 -13.17 -5.34
CA LEU A 144 1.87 -13.66 -4.07
C LEU A 144 0.48 -13.10 -3.77
N LEU A 145 0.11 -11.95 -4.33
CA LEU A 145 -1.26 -11.42 -4.25
C LEU A 145 -2.29 -12.33 -4.95
N THR A 146 -1.84 -13.17 -5.87
CA THR A 146 -2.70 -14.13 -6.58
C THR A 146 -2.70 -15.51 -5.92
N SER A 147 -1.58 -15.91 -5.29
CA SER A 147 -1.36 -17.27 -4.79
C SER A 147 -1.38 -17.41 -3.26
N THR A 148 -1.54 -16.32 -2.51
CA THR A 148 -1.56 -16.34 -1.04
C THR A 148 -2.98 -16.10 -0.53
N TYR A 149 -3.38 -16.86 0.49
CA TYR A 149 -4.68 -16.67 1.14
C TYR A 149 -4.77 -15.30 1.82
N ASP A 150 -5.82 -14.54 1.46
CA ASP A 150 -6.19 -13.26 2.06
C ASP A 150 -5.08 -12.18 2.10
N LEU A 151 -4.20 -12.17 1.09
CA LEU A 151 -3.18 -11.14 0.92
C LEU A 151 -3.59 -10.14 -0.18
N HIS A 152 -3.71 -8.86 0.17
CA HIS A 152 -4.24 -7.83 -0.72
C HIS A 152 -3.36 -6.60 -0.79
N ILE A 153 -3.48 -5.85 -1.89
CA ILE A 153 -3.19 -4.42 -1.91
C ILE A 153 -4.51 -3.74 -2.22
N HIS A 154 -5.13 -3.10 -1.23
CA HIS A 154 -6.40 -2.41 -1.44
C HIS A 154 -6.17 -1.14 -2.29
N PRO A 155 -7.12 -0.75 -3.16
CA PRO A 155 -6.93 0.37 -4.08
C PRO A 155 -6.57 1.69 -3.39
N CYS A 156 -5.73 2.53 -4.00
CA CYS A 156 -5.50 3.87 -3.45
C CYS A 156 -6.78 4.71 -3.51
N LYS A 157 -7.16 5.33 -2.38
CA LYS A 157 -8.32 6.24 -2.29
C LYS A 157 -8.05 7.63 -2.91
N GLY A 158 -6.83 7.92 -3.38
CA GLY A 158 -6.50 9.19 -4.03
C GLY A 158 -6.60 10.42 -3.12
N CYS A 159 -6.31 10.29 -1.81
CA CYS A 159 -6.46 11.39 -0.85
C CYS A 159 -5.71 12.67 -1.27
N VAL A 160 -4.57 12.52 -1.94
CA VAL A 160 -3.77 13.63 -2.49
C VAL A 160 -4.59 14.54 -3.41
N SER A 161 -5.56 14.00 -4.16
CA SER A 161 -6.41 14.79 -5.06
C SER A 161 -7.42 15.67 -4.33
N THR A 162 -7.58 15.51 -3.01
CA THR A 162 -8.34 16.45 -2.17
C THR A 162 -7.44 17.56 -1.63
N ALA A 163 -6.30 17.16 -1.06
CA ALA A 163 -5.19 18.01 -0.63
C ALA A 163 -3.99 17.11 -0.32
N MET A 164 -2.76 17.54 -0.62
CA MET A 164 -1.57 16.71 -0.36
C MET A 164 -1.47 16.26 1.12
N PRO A 165 -1.67 17.12 2.14
CA PRO A 165 -1.57 16.70 3.54
C PRO A 165 -2.67 15.73 4.01
N LEU A 166 -3.73 15.53 3.21
CA LEU A 166 -4.74 14.50 3.48
C LEU A 166 -4.19 13.11 3.15
N CYS A 167 -3.19 13.00 2.27
CA CYS A 167 -2.47 11.76 2.02
C CYS A 167 -1.44 11.57 3.13
N HIS A 168 -1.52 10.49 3.91
CA HIS A 168 -0.60 10.29 5.05
C HIS A 168 0.55 9.37 4.68
N TRP A 169 1.72 9.57 5.29
CA TRP A 169 2.89 8.70 5.18
C TRP A 169 3.26 8.05 6.54
N PRO A 170 3.23 6.71 6.67
CA PRO A 170 2.64 5.75 5.74
C PRO A 170 1.12 5.96 5.59
N CYS A 171 0.49 5.35 4.60
CA CYS A 171 -0.93 5.53 4.37
C CYS A 171 -1.80 5.03 5.54
N SER A 172 -2.69 5.88 6.06
CA SER A 172 -3.62 5.54 7.16
C SER A 172 -5.04 5.18 6.69
N CYS A 173 -5.21 4.85 5.40
CA CYS A 173 -6.49 4.41 4.85
C CYS A 173 -6.78 2.94 5.13
N TYR A 174 -5.74 2.14 5.37
CA TYR A 174 -5.79 0.71 5.64
C TYR A 174 -4.95 0.35 6.87
N PRO A 175 -5.25 -0.77 7.54
CA PRO A 175 -6.49 -1.54 7.36
C PRO A 175 -7.73 -0.72 7.72
N ASN A 176 -8.86 -1.08 7.09
CA ASN A 176 -10.17 -0.56 7.48
C ASN A 176 -11.03 -1.74 7.92
N HIS A 177 -11.04 -1.98 9.22
CA HIS A 177 -11.69 -3.14 9.82
C HIS A 177 -13.21 -3.12 9.65
N ALA A 178 -13.82 -1.92 9.61
CA ALA A 178 -15.26 -1.76 9.36
C ALA A 178 -15.70 -2.20 7.96
N GLU A 179 -14.82 -2.10 6.95
CA GLU A 179 -15.12 -2.43 5.55
C GLU A 179 -14.50 -3.76 5.10
N LYS A 180 -14.01 -4.60 6.03
CA LYS A 180 -13.26 -5.83 5.72
C LYS A 180 -12.09 -5.59 4.75
N GLN A 181 -11.44 -4.43 4.86
CA GLN A 181 -10.21 -4.11 4.12
C GLN A 181 -9.00 -4.47 5.00
N THR A 182 -8.96 -5.75 5.40
CA THR A 182 -7.86 -6.39 6.14
C THR A 182 -6.91 -7.08 5.16
N GLY A 183 -5.81 -7.66 5.65
CA GLY A 183 -4.83 -8.34 4.80
C GLY A 183 -4.06 -7.40 3.85
N ASP A 184 -4.02 -6.09 4.13
CA ASP A 184 -3.29 -5.11 3.31
C ASP A 184 -1.77 -5.28 3.46
N TRP A 185 -1.08 -5.62 2.38
CA TRP A 185 0.35 -5.93 2.40
C TRP A 185 1.26 -4.68 2.38
N MET A 186 0.67 -3.48 2.18
CA MET A 186 1.46 -2.27 1.97
C MET A 186 2.32 -1.87 3.17
N ALA A 187 1.92 -2.21 4.40
CA ALA A 187 2.69 -1.87 5.60
C ALA A 187 4.11 -2.47 5.57
N GLU A 188 4.26 -3.71 5.07
CA GLU A 188 5.54 -4.37 4.87
C GLU A 188 6.26 -3.82 3.64
N ILE A 189 5.53 -3.61 2.54
CA ILE A 189 6.09 -3.06 1.31
C ILE A 189 6.73 -1.68 1.56
N TYR A 190 6.07 -0.78 2.29
CA TYR A 190 6.65 0.53 2.62
C TYR A 190 7.98 0.40 3.35
N GLU A 191 8.08 -0.52 4.31
CA GLU A 191 9.32 -0.75 5.06
C GLU A 191 10.46 -1.23 4.16
N ARG A 192 10.16 -2.15 3.23
CA ARG A 192 11.11 -2.67 2.24
C ARG A 192 11.61 -1.59 1.28
N TRP A 193 10.71 -0.73 0.81
CA TRP A 193 11.06 0.45 0.01
C TRP A 193 11.94 1.44 0.78
N VAL A 194 11.62 1.70 2.05
CA VAL A 194 12.42 2.58 2.90
C VAL A 194 13.81 1.99 3.17
N ALA A 195 13.93 0.69 3.39
CA ALA A 195 15.22 0.03 3.64
C ALA A 195 16.12 -0.07 2.40
N ALA A 196 15.57 0.09 1.20
CA ALA A 196 16.30 -0.10 -0.05
C ALA A 196 17.19 1.11 -0.39
N HIS A 197 18.44 0.86 -0.79
CA HIS A 197 19.34 1.85 -1.39
C HIS A 197 19.14 1.95 -2.91
N GLY A 198 18.64 0.86 -3.52
CA GLY A 198 18.16 0.89 -4.90
C GLY A 198 16.93 0.01 -5.10
N VAL A 199 16.14 0.31 -6.13
CA VAL A 199 14.94 -0.47 -6.49
C VAL A 199 14.99 -0.84 -7.96
N ILE A 200 14.80 -2.11 -8.30
CA ILE A 200 14.68 -2.56 -9.69
C ILE A 200 13.29 -3.12 -9.91
N LEU A 201 12.54 -2.51 -10.83
CA LEU A 201 11.23 -2.99 -11.26
C LEU A 201 11.41 -3.90 -12.47
N VAL A 202 10.96 -5.15 -12.37
CA VAL A 202 10.94 -6.09 -13.50
C VAL A 202 9.49 -6.44 -13.77
N THR A 203 8.97 -6.14 -14.95
CA THR A 203 7.53 -6.29 -15.23
C THR A 203 7.24 -6.74 -16.65
N PRO A 204 6.21 -7.58 -16.87
CA PRO A 204 5.63 -7.73 -18.20
C PRO A 204 4.78 -6.49 -18.57
N VAL A 205 4.34 -6.44 -19.82
CA VAL A 205 3.30 -5.49 -20.30
C VAL A 205 1.95 -6.19 -20.34
N HIS A 206 0.93 -5.59 -19.74
CA HIS A 206 -0.47 -6.00 -19.86
C HIS A 206 -1.25 -4.88 -20.56
N TRP A 207 -1.68 -5.09 -21.81
CA TRP A 207 -2.48 -4.12 -22.58
C TRP A 207 -1.93 -2.68 -22.54
N TYR A 208 -0.67 -2.49 -22.94
CA TYR A 208 0.04 -1.20 -22.92
C TYR A 208 0.24 -0.57 -21.52
N GLN A 209 0.03 -1.34 -20.44
CA GLN A 209 0.15 -0.88 -19.07
C GLN A 209 0.96 -1.84 -18.21
N THR A 210 1.29 -1.42 -16.98
CA THR A 210 1.79 -2.32 -15.94
C THR A 210 0.68 -3.28 -15.48
N PRO A 211 1.01 -4.50 -15.04
CA PRO A 211 0.03 -5.41 -14.46
C PRO A 211 -0.65 -4.80 -13.25
N THR A 212 -1.91 -5.19 -13.02
CA THR A 212 -2.76 -4.65 -11.94
C THR A 212 -2.11 -4.74 -10.56
N VAL A 213 -1.40 -5.84 -10.26
CA VAL A 213 -0.67 -6.02 -9.00
C VAL A 213 0.44 -4.98 -8.81
N LEU A 214 1.20 -4.68 -9.87
CA LEU A 214 2.24 -3.65 -9.84
C LEU A 214 1.60 -2.27 -9.76
N LYS A 215 0.57 -2.00 -10.56
CA LYS A 215 -0.14 -0.71 -10.54
C LYS A 215 -0.77 -0.41 -9.18
N ALA A 216 -1.32 -1.42 -8.50
CA ALA A 216 -1.87 -1.27 -7.15
C ALA A 216 -0.79 -0.83 -6.15
N MET A 217 0.40 -1.43 -6.19
CA MET A 217 1.52 -0.99 -5.36
C MET A 217 1.95 0.44 -5.70
N ILE A 218 2.10 0.77 -6.99
CA ILE A 218 2.47 2.10 -7.49
C ILE A 218 1.49 3.16 -6.95
N ASP A 219 0.19 2.93 -7.10
CA ASP A 219 -0.85 3.88 -6.68
C ASP A 219 -0.84 4.12 -5.18
N ARG A 220 -0.45 3.12 -4.40
CA ARG A 220 -0.37 3.20 -2.94
C ARG A 220 0.89 3.90 -2.47
N LEU A 221 1.97 3.88 -3.27
CA LEU A 221 3.20 4.62 -3.02
C LEU A 221 3.08 6.14 -3.28
N VAL A 222 1.97 6.63 -3.82
CA VAL A 222 1.74 8.09 -3.98
C VAL A 222 1.91 8.86 -2.66
N CYS A 223 1.65 8.22 -1.51
CA CYS A 223 1.86 8.84 -0.21
C CYS A 223 3.34 9.08 0.16
N ALA A 224 4.28 8.45 -0.55
CA ALA A 224 5.71 8.69 -0.38
C ALA A 224 6.16 10.02 -1.00
N ASP A 225 5.36 10.58 -1.92
CA ASP A 225 5.62 11.85 -2.59
C ASP A 225 4.68 12.93 -2.05
N GLY A 226 5.13 13.66 -1.04
CA GLY A 226 4.41 14.76 -0.43
C GLY A 226 3.50 14.37 0.74
N GLY A 227 3.33 13.09 1.07
CA GLY A 227 2.41 12.66 2.12
C GLY A 227 2.75 13.19 3.51
N ASN A 228 1.72 13.49 4.30
CA ASN A 228 1.82 14.00 5.67
C ASN A 228 2.22 12.90 6.67
N PRO A 229 3.36 13.03 7.36
CA PRO A 229 3.84 12.03 8.33
C PRO A 229 3.17 12.14 9.72
N ASP A 230 2.19 13.04 9.87
CA ASP A 230 1.48 13.35 11.10
C ASP A 230 -0.04 13.42 10.85
N PRO A 231 -0.78 12.32 11.03
CA PRO A 231 -2.24 12.30 10.90
C PRO A 231 -2.98 13.21 11.89
N SER A 232 -2.34 13.67 12.96
CA SER A 232 -2.99 14.53 13.95
C SER A 232 -3.12 15.98 13.47
N SER A 233 -2.25 16.42 12.54
CA SER A 233 -2.29 17.78 11.98
C SER A 233 -3.54 18.05 11.13
N THR A 234 -4.22 17.00 10.70
CA THR A 234 -5.49 17.02 9.95
C THR A 234 -6.61 16.24 10.67
N HIS A 235 -6.38 15.91 11.96
CA HIS A 235 -7.21 15.05 12.81
C HIS A 235 -7.81 13.86 12.05
N GLY A 236 -6.94 13.12 11.37
CA GLY A 236 -7.28 12.02 10.50
C GLY A 236 -7.54 12.47 9.06
N LYS A 237 -8.73 12.18 8.53
CA LYS A 237 -9.04 12.43 7.11
C LYS A 237 -10.00 13.61 6.94
N LYS A 238 -9.80 14.71 7.68
CA LYS A 238 -10.61 15.92 7.53
C LYS A 238 -10.10 16.78 6.39
N ALA A 239 -10.92 16.89 5.34
CA ALA A 239 -10.55 17.59 4.12
C ALA A 239 -10.36 19.11 4.31
N MET A 240 -11.09 19.77 5.21
CA MET A 240 -10.93 21.22 5.45
C MET A 240 -9.53 21.52 5.98
N GLU A 241 -9.17 20.88 7.09
CA GLU A 241 -7.89 21.11 7.77
C GLU A 241 -6.70 20.76 6.86
N ALA A 242 -6.81 19.68 6.06
CA ALA A 242 -5.78 19.34 5.07
C ALA A 242 -5.62 20.40 3.97
N LYS A 243 -6.72 20.99 3.48
CA LYS A 243 -6.66 22.06 2.48
C LYS A 243 -6.11 23.36 3.07
N GLU A 244 -6.47 23.69 4.30
CA GLU A 244 -5.92 24.84 5.02
C GLU A 244 -4.40 24.68 5.21
N LEU A 245 -3.97 23.48 5.62
CA LEU A 245 -2.56 23.14 5.76
C LEU A 245 -1.80 23.22 4.43
N GLU A 246 -2.40 22.75 3.33
CA GLU A 246 -1.78 22.84 2.00
C GLU A 246 -1.63 24.28 1.52
N LEU A 247 -2.69 25.09 1.63
CA LEU A 247 -2.69 26.50 1.28
C LEU A 247 -1.76 27.33 2.18
N GLY A 248 -1.44 26.83 3.37
CA GLY A 248 -0.44 27.37 4.28
C GLY A 248 1.01 27.21 3.81
N GLY A 249 1.24 26.55 2.66
CA GLY A 249 2.57 26.37 2.07
C GLY A 249 3.18 25.01 2.39
N TRP A 250 2.43 23.92 2.17
CA TRP A 250 2.95 22.56 2.33
C TRP A 250 4.22 22.33 1.52
N ASP A 251 5.19 21.62 2.10
CA ASP A 251 6.57 21.51 1.61
C ASP A 251 6.80 20.31 0.70
N TYR A 252 5.79 19.45 0.51
CA TYR A 252 5.81 18.29 -0.38
C TYR A 252 7.03 17.37 -0.15
N PRO A 253 7.16 16.75 1.05
CA PRO A 253 8.32 15.94 1.41
C PRO A 253 8.43 14.68 0.53
N LYS A 254 9.63 14.41 0.02
CA LYS A 254 9.94 13.16 -0.71
C LYS A 254 10.52 12.11 0.22
N HIS A 255 9.68 11.20 0.71
CA HIS A 255 10.05 10.23 1.74
C HIS A 255 10.99 9.13 1.26
N LEU A 256 11.09 8.93 -0.06
CA LEU A 256 11.91 7.88 -0.68
C LEU A 256 13.04 8.43 -1.57
N ALA A 257 13.33 9.74 -1.51
CA ALA A 257 14.38 10.35 -2.33
C ALA A 257 15.78 9.73 -2.12
N ASN A 258 16.68 9.95 -3.08
CA ASN A 258 18.09 9.56 -3.07
C ASN A 258 18.34 8.05 -3.08
N ARG A 259 17.51 7.30 -3.81
CA ARG A 259 17.67 5.87 -4.04
C ARG A 259 17.93 5.62 -5.52
N ALA A 260 18.86 4.73 -5.85
CA ALA A 260 19.04 4.35 -7.25
C ALA A 260 17.82 3.58 -7.78
N TYR A 261 17.55 3.64 -9.08
CA TYR A 261 16.52 2.79 -9.68
C TYR A 261 16.92 2.13 -11.00
N GLY A 262 16.27 1.02 -11.30
CA GLY A 262 16.33 0.32 -12.57
C GLY A 262 14.94 -0.14 -13.03
N VAL A 263 14.73 -0.22 -14.33
CA VAL A 263 13.46 -0.67 -14.91
C VAL A 263 13.74 -1.65 -16.04
N VAL A 264 13.17 -2.85 -15.94
CA VAL A 264 13.19 -3.89 -16.97
C VAL A 264 11.75 -4.19 -17.35
N VAL A 265 11.38 -3.90 -18.59
CA VAL A 265 10.04 -4.18 -19.13
C VAL A 265 10.17 -5.15 -20.28
N HIS A 266 9.35 -6.20 -20.29
CA HIS A 266 9.26 -7.13 -21.40
C HIS A 266 7.81 -7.29 -21.86
N GLY A 267 7.61 -7.59 -23.13
CA GLY A 267 6.30 -7.80 -23.74
C GLY A 267 6.47 -8.53 -25.07
N ASP A 268 5.41 -9.15 -25.56
CA ASP A 268 5.51 -10.04 -26.73
C ASP A 268 5.56 -9.27 -28.06
N VAL A 269 4.89 -8.11 -28.17
CA VAL A 269 4.80 -7.34 -29.43
C VAL A 269 4.97 -5.83 -29.22
N ALA A 270 4.17 -5.21 -28.36
CA ALA A 270 4.12 -3.75 -28.21
C ALA A 270 3.86 -3.30 -26.76
N GLY A 271 4.06 -2.01 -26.49
CA GLY A 271 3.79 -1.37 -25.20
C GLY A 271 4.98 -1.29 -24.24
N VAL A 272 6.10 -1.98 -24.54
CA VAL A 272 7.32 -1.96 -23.72
C VAL A 272 7.85 -0.53 -23.55
N ASP A 273 7.96 0.24 -24.63
CA ASP A 273 8.50 1.60 -24.57
C ASP A 273 7.66 2.55 -23.73
N GLY A 274 6.33 2.50 -23.89
CA GLY A 274 5.40 3.33 -23.13
C GLY A 274 5.44 3.02 -21.63
N VAL A 275 5.40 1.73 -21.27
CA VAL A 275 5.45 1.29 -19.88
C VAL A 275 6.80 1.61 -19.24
N ARG A 276 7.91 1.36 -19.95
CA ARG A 276 9.26 1.68 -19.46
C ARG A 276 9.41 3.17 -19.20
N ARG A 277 8.97 4.01 -20.14
CA ARG A 277 9.00 5.47 -19.99
C ARG A 277 8.18 5.91 -18.77
N ALA A 278 6.92 5.47 -18.65
CA ALA A 278 6.05 5.86 -17.55
C ALA A 278 6.62 5.46 -16.18
N LEU A 279 7.21 4.27 -16.07
CA LEU A 279 7.89 3.82 -14.85
C LEU A 279 9.12 4.66 -14.53
N SER A 280 9.97 4.96 -15.51
CA SER A 280 11.14 5.81 -15.31
C SER A 280 10.78 7.23 -14.92
N ASP A 281 9.74 7.80 -15.54
CA ASP A 281 9.24 9.15 -15.22
C ASP A 281 8.71 9.18 -13.78
N TRP A 282 7.98 8.15 -13.34
CA TRP A 282 7.51 8.01 -11.96
C TRP A 282 8.66 7.92 -10.94
N MET A 283 9.67 7.08 -11.19
CA MET A 283 10.79 6.92 -10.26
C MET A 283 11.61 8.22 -10.15
N THR A 284 11.92 8.85 -11.28
CA THR A 284 12.59 10.18 -11.31
C THR A 284 11.77 11.21 -10.54
N TRP A 285 10.44 11.22 -10.71
CA TRP A 285 9.56 12.15 -10.00
C TRP A 285 9.63 11.98 -8.49
N MET A 286 9.71 10.74 -7.98
CA MET A 286 9.90 10.46 -6.55
C MET A 286 11.28 10.87 -6.00
N GLY A 287 12.18 11.38 -6.84
CA GLY A 287 13.52 11.80 -6.45
C GLY A 287 14.53 10.65 -6.36
N MET A 288 14.31 9.60 -7.15
CA MET A 288 15.21 8.46 -7.33
C MET A 288 16.07 8.62 -8.58
#